data_AF-A0A7Y5PJ53-F1
#
_entry.id   AF-A0A7Y5PJ53-F1
#
_cell.length_a   1.000
_cell.length_b   1.000
_cell.length_c   1.000
_cell.angle_alpha   90.00
_cell.angle_beta   90.00
_cell.angle_gamma   90.00
#
_symmetry.space_group_name_H-M   'P 1'
#
loop_
_entity.id
_entity.type
_entity.pdbx_description
1 polymer ?
#
loop_
_entity_poly.entity_id
_entity_poly.type
_entity_poly.pdbx_seq_one_letter_code
_entity_poly.pdbx_strand_id
1 'polypeptide(L)'
;MDKQSAVAGLGETALLQPARVRQALKANDRLKVYLGLLQAAAAHARAPDQAPQDLSPEIAAADIQPRDEAAWLREMPAQASLRGDMLQLPQWPRLAGHMGDDLHALACPVLGDMDADPEIGQRVEHWSRVLRASVTEELPLEQVSQLCHGQRPRGDSLHLLVMDLHKALNRLAARLAPENIDGVHVWQLGSDPADRARVAAFMRGVRRTRALKLDHPGLETAATRDGDRLLIQNDIGTNDAHVLVIQVCQLRLALTYSDLHRQRYAFMQAMLQELGATWTGGDDRVSQGLNDGRPYQVGVATYEASDDAALEAMLEGIGARIVFLIDWNRARKRLLPFVDRDRAVQVLREAARREVGHMAWLRAGGERLVWGAMAAQGEGVFRLGDRLDDLLGGDEAAALLVDLL
;
A
#
# COMPACT_ATOMS: atom_id res chain seq x y z
N MET A 1 10.02 -44.79 -15.09
CA MET A 1 10.31 -43.38 -14.77
C MET A 1 11.02 -43.36 -13.45
N ASP A 2 12.24 -42.86 -13.43
CA ASP A 2 13.19 -43.02 -12.32
C ASP A 2 13.06 -41.86 -11.31
N LYS A 3 13.22 -42.14 -10.02
CA LYS A 3 13.10 -41.14 -8.94
C LYS A 3 14.10 -39.99 -9.12
N GLN A 4 15.23 -40.25 -9.77
CA GLN A 4 16.26 -39.25 -10.07
C GLN A 4 15.83 -38.26 -11.18
N SER A 5 14.97 -38.66 -12.12
CA SER A 5 14.46 -37.75 -13.17
C SER A 5 13.37 -36.81 -12.64
N ALA A 6 12.58 -37.24 -11.65
CA ALA A 6 11.60 -36.38 -10.98
C ALA A 6 12.29 -35.33 -10.07
N VAL A 7 13.40 -35.67 -9.43
CA VAL A 7 14.17 -34.75 -8.56
C VAL A 7 15.00 -33.75 -9.38
N ALA A 8 15.52 -34.14 -10.55
CA ALA A 8 16.22 -33.21 -11.45
C ALA A 8 15.29 -32.10 -12.00
N GLY A 9 14.05 -32.45 -12.39
CA GLY A 9 13.04 -31.48 -12.84
C GLY A 9 12.53 -30.55 -11.73
N LEU A 10 12.44 -31.03 -10.49
CA LEU A 10 12.10 -30.20 -9.33
C LEU A 10 13.25 -29.27 -8.91
N GLY A 11 14.51 -29.70 -9.04
CA GLY A 11 15.69 -28.90 -8.72
C GLY A 11 15.88 -27.68 -9.64
N GLU A 12 15.77 -27.85 -10.96
CA GLU A 12 15.85 -26.74 -11.92
C GLU A 12 14.66 -25.77 -11.80
N THR A 13 13.46 -26.29 -11.51
CA THR A 13 12.25 -25.45 -11.37
C THR A 13 12.25 -24.67 -10.05
N ALA A 14 12.72 -25.27 -8.94
CA ALA A 14 12.89 -24.60 -7.65
C ALA A 14 14.00 -23.54 -7.67
N LEU A 15 15.07 -23.75 -8.45
CA LEU A 15 16.14 -22.77 -8.63
C LEU A 15 15.70 -21.54 -9.45
N LEU A 16 14.72 -21.69 -10.35
CA LEU A 16 14.18 -20.61 -11.19
C LEU A 16 13.02 -19.83 -10.54
N GLN A 17 12.40 -20.37 -9.48
CA GLN A 17 11.24 -19.75 -8.82
C GLN A 17 11.51 -18.35 -8.25
N PRO A 18 12.63 -18.07 -7.54
CA PRO A 18 12.89 -16.73 -7.01
C PRO A 18 13.08 -15.65 -8.09
N ALA A 19 13.69 -16.01 -9.22
CA ALA A 19 13.84 -15.10 -10.36
C ALA A 19 12.48 -14.81 -11.03
N ARG A 20 11.62 -15.84 -11.15
CA ARG A 20 10.26 -15.70 -11.68
C ARG A 20 9.36 -14.87 -10.77
N VAL A 21 9.44 -15.05 -9.45
CA VAL A 21 8.70 -14.21 -8.48
C VAL A 21 9.12 -12.74 -8.58
N ARG A 22 10.43 -12.46 -8.71
CA ARG A 22 10.93 -11.09 -8.91
C ARG A 22 10.42 -10.48 -10.21
N GLN A 23 10.47 -11.23 -11.30
CA GLN A 23 9.94 -10.79 -12.59
C GLN A 23 8.45 -10.50 -12.52
N ALA A 24 7.69 -11.33 -11.80
CA ALA A 24 6.27 -11.14 -11.56
C ALA A 24 5.97 -9.90 -10.70
N LEU A 25 6.76 -9.64 -9.65
CA LEU A 25 6.64 -8.41 -8.84
C LEU A 25 6.88 -7.16 -9.70
N LYS A 26 7.93 -7.16 -10.53
CA LYS A 26 8.19 -6.07 -11.48
C LYS A 26 7.04 -5.92 -12.50
N ALA A 27 6.47 -7.02 -12.97
CA ALA A 27 5.32 -7.00 -13.88
C ALA A 27 4.06 -6.41 -13.22
N ASN A 28 3.81 -6.72 -11.95
CA ASN A 28 2.75 -6.09 -11.16
C ASN A 28 2.94 -4.57 -11.06
N ASP A 29 4.15 -4.10 -10.82
CA ASP A 29 4.43 -2.67 -10.73
C ASP A 29 4.20 -1.97 -12.07
N ARG A 30 4.65 -2.55 -13.19
CA ARG A 30 4.37 -2.03 -14.54
C ARG A 30 2.87 -2.04 -14.88
N LEU A 31 2.14 -3.12 -14.56
CA LEU A 31 0.69 -3.19 -14.78
C LEU A 31 -0.06 -2.07 -14.06
N LYS A 32 0.34 -1.73 -12.82
CA LYS A 32 -0.25 -0.61 -12.10
C LYS A 32 0.02 0.72 -12.80
N VAL A 33 1.22 0.91 -13.34
CA VAL A 33 1.55 2.10 -14.15
C VAL A 33 0.70 2.17 -15.41
N TYR A 34 0.57 1.08 -16.17
CA TYR A 34 -0.25 1.06 -17.39
C TYR A 34 -1.72 1.32 -17.11
N LEU A 35 -2.27 0.73 -16.05
CA LEU A 35 -3.63 1.03 -15.59
C LEU A 35 -3.74 2.52 -15.21
N GLY A 36 -2.80 3.06 -14.44
CA GLY A 36 -2.77 4.50 -14.10
C GLY A 36 -2.72 5.41 -15.34
N LEU A 37 -1.93 5.06 -16.35
CA LEU A 37 -1.83 5.81 -17.61
C LEU A 37 -3.13 5.78 -18.42
N LEU A 38 -3.77 4.61 -18.52
CA LEU A 38 -5.07 4.48 -19.19
C LEU A 38 -6.15 5.34 -18.50
N GLN A 39 -6.10 5.42 -17.16
CA GLN A 39 -6.99 6.28 -16.38
C GLN A 39 -6.68 7.77 -16.58
N ALA A 40 -5.40 8.15 -16.60
CA ALA A 40 -4.95 9.51 -16.86
C ALA A 40 -5.36 9.98 -18.27
N ALA A 41 -5.23 9.09 -19.27
CA ALA A 41 -5.70 9.33 -20.64
C ALA A 41 -7.21 9.58 -20.69
N ALA A 42 -8.02 8.72 -20.05
CA ALA A 42 -9.46 8.91 -19.99
C ALA A 42 -9.88 10.20 -19.24
N ALA A 43 -9.15 10.57 -18.18
CA ALA A 43 -9.38 11.80 -17.45
C ALA A 43 -9.04 13.05 -18.29
N HIS A 44 -7.89 13.07 -18.95
CA HIS A 44 -7.49 14.15 -19.84
C HIS A 44 -8.48 14.30 -21.01
N ALA A 45 -8.89 13.20 -21.63
CA ALA A 45 -9.85 13.23 -22.73
C ALA A 45 -11.22 13.81 -22.34
N ARG A 46 -11.62 13.72 -21.05
CA ARG A 46 -12.83 14.36 -20.49
C ARG A 46 -12.65 15.85 -20.17
N ALA A 47 -11.42 16.27 -19.89
CA ALA A 47 -11.08 17.63 -19.49
C ALA A 47 -9.78 18.08 -20.17
N PRO A 48 -9.79 18.31 -21.50
CA PRO A 48 -8.58 18.54 -22.28
C PRO A 48 -7.84 19.84 -21.90
N ASP A 49 -8.56 20.81 -21.31
CA ASP A 49 -7.98 22.07 -20.82
C ASP A 49 -7.16 21.90 -19.54
N GLN A 50 -7.23 20.73 -18.89
CA GLN A 50 -6.44 20.42 -17.70
C GLN A 50 -5.17 19.65 -18.08
N ALA A 51 -4.06 20.02 -17.45
CA ALA A 51 -2.81 19.29 -17.60
C ALA A 51 -3.03 17.81 -17.21
N PRO A 52 -2.57 16.85 -18.02
CA PRO A 52 -2.63 15.43 -17.66
C PRO A 52 -1.89 15.17 -16.35
N GLN A 53 -2.33 14.15 -15.61
CA GLN A 53 -1.63 13.70 -14.41
C GLN A 53 -0.19 13.29 -14.76
N ASP A 54 0.79 13.87 -14.07
CA ASP A 54 2.19 13.48 -14.23
C ASP A 54 2.47 12.15 -13.49
N LEU A 55 2.71 11.10 -14.28
CA LEU A 55 3.08 9.76 -13.83
C LEU A 55 4.57 9.46 -14.09
N SER A 56 5.38 10.48 -14.37
CA SER A 56 6.83 10.33 -14.57
C SER A 56 7.55 9.65 -13.39
N PRO A 57 7.22 9.95 -12.11
CA PRO A 57 7.82 9.27 -10.97
C PRO A 57 7.49 7.78 -10.95
N GLU A 58 6.25 7.40 -11.22
CA GLU A 58 5.79 6.02 -11.28
C GLU A 58 6.44 5.24 -12.43
N ILE A 59 6.53 5.84 -13.62
CA ILE A 59 7.22 5.25 -14.78
C ILE A 59 8.70 5.01 -14.45
N ALA A 60 9.36 5.96 -13.77
CA ALA A 60 10.74 5.82 -13.35
C ALA A 60 10.92 4.72 -12.29
N ALA A 61 9.98 4.60 -11.35
CA ALA A 61 10.01 3.58 -10.29
C ALA A 61 9.76 2.16 -10.82
N ALA A 62 8.94 2.01 -11.87
CA ALA A 62 8.61 0.71 -12.46
C ALA A 62 9.70 0.12 -13.38
N ASP A 63 10.85 0.80 -13.53
CA ASP A 63 12.01 0.36 -14.31
C ASP A 63 11.63 -0.03 -15.76
N ILE A 64 10.78 0.79 -16.40
CA ILE A 64 10.33 0.58 -17.78
C ILE A 64 11.48 0.95 -18.74
N GLN A 65 11.96 -0.05 -19.48
CA GLN A 65 13.02 0.06 -20.49
C GLN A 65 12.44 -0.36 -21.85
N PRO A 66 12.90 0.18 -23.00
CA PRO A 66 13.91 1.23 -23.22
C PRO A 66 13.47 2.66 -22.86
N ARG A 67 14.39 3.64 -22.90
CA ARG A 67 14.08 5.06 -22.65
C ARG A 67 12.97 5.62 -23.54
N ASP A 68 12.91 5.17 -24.79
CA ASP A 68 11.88 5.60 -25.74
C ASP A 68 10.49 5.09 -25.34
N GLU A 69 10.41 3.94 -24.68
CA GLU A 69 9.18 3.40 -24.09
C GLU A 69 8.68 4.33 -22.96
N ALA A 70 9.58 4.68 -22.05
CA ALA A 70 9.25 5.57 -20.94
C ALA A 70 8.86 6.98 -21.43
N ALA A 71 9.48 7.47 -22.51
CA ALA A 71 9.11 8.75 -23.12
C ALA A 71 7.70 8.68 -23.74
N TRP A 72 7.42 7.64 -24.53
CA TRP A 72 6.10 7.42 -25.12
C TRP A 72 5.00 7.35 -24.06
N LEU A 73 5.22 6.58 -22.98
CA LEU A 73 4.24 6.43 -21.90
C LEU A 73 3.97 7.76 -21.16
N ARG A 74 4.96 8.64 -21.01
CA ARG A 74 4.74 9.97 -20.40
C ARG A 74 3.85 10.87 -21.24
N GLU A 75 3.97 10.79 -22.56
CA GLU A 75 3.23 11.65 -23.48
C GLU A 75 1.83 11.11 -23.81
N MET A 76 1.64 9.79 -23.73
CA MET A 76 0.42 9.09 -24.12
C MET A 76 -0.88 9.67 -23.53
N PRO A 77 -0.97 10.04 -22.23
CA PRO A 77 -2.20 10.61 -21.67
C PRO A 77 -2.64 11.91 -22.34
N ALA A 78 -1.70 12.75 -22.75
CA ALA A 78 -1.96 14.03 -23.41
C ALA A 78 -2.48 13.88 -24.85
N GLN A 79 -2.32 12.69 -25.44
CA GLN A 79 -2.72 12.40 -26.82
C GLN A 79 -4.15 11.81 -26.89
N ALA A 80 -4.77 11.56 -25.75
CA ALA A 80 -6.09 10.97 -25.66
C ALA A 80 -7.19 12.00 -25.94
N SER A 81 -8.22 11.60 -26.68
CA SER A 81 -9.40 12.45 -26.94
C SER A 81 -10.69 11.64 -26.89
N LEU A 82 -11.83 12.33 -26.76
CA LEU A 82 -13.15 11.69 -26.77
C LEU A 82 -13.88 11.93 -28.08
N ARG A 83 -14.48 10.86 -28.61
CA ARG A 83 -15.49 10.91 -29.66
C ARG A 83 -16.75 10.21 -29.16
N GLY A 84 -17.67 10.98 -28.58
CA GLY A 84 -18.80 10.41 -27.84
C GLY A 84 -18.30 9.60 -26.64
N ASP A 85 -18.76 8.35 -26.52
CA ASP A 85 -18.34 7.43 -25.45
C ASP A 85 -17.10 6.59 -25.81
N MET A 86 -16.43 6.91 -26.92
CA MET A 86 -15.21 6.24 -27.37
C MET A 86 -13.99 7.07 -27.02
N LEU A 87 -13.08 6.48 -26.24
CA LEU A 87 -11.74 6.99 -26.02
C LEU A 87 -10.90 6.72 -27.27
N GLN A 88 -10.40 7.79 -27.87
CA GLN A 88 -9.40 7.75 -28.93
C GLN A 88 -8.03 7.79 -28.24
N LEU A 89 -7.28 6.71 -28.34
CA LEU A 89 -6.01 6.57 -27.67
C LEU A 89 -4.95 6.00 -28.63
N PRO A 90 -4.08 6.86 -29.16
CA PRO A 90 -3.00 6.45 -30.05
C PRO A 90 -2.15 5.35 -29.41
N GLN A 91 -1.79 4.34 -30.20
CA GLN A 91 -1.00 3.19 -29.75
C GLN A 91 -1.64 2.37 -28.60
N TRP A 92 -2.97 2.43 -28.41
CA TRP A 92 -3.66 1.53 -27.47
C TRP A 92 -3.32 0.04 -27.68
N PRO A 93 -3.27 -0.51 -28.91
CA PRO A 93 -2.88 -1.90 -29.13
C PRO A 93 -1.48 -2.25 -28.59
N ARG A 94 -0.54 -1.31 -28.65
CA ARG A 94 0.81 -1.48 -28.09
C ARG A 94 0.75 -1.56 -26.57
N LEU A 95 0.03 -0.66 -25.90
CA LEU A 95 -0.14 -0.68 -24.45
C LEU A 95 -0.85 -1.96 -23.99
N ALA A 96 -1.91 -2.37 -24.69
CA ALA A 96 -2.63 -3.62 -24.41
C ALA A 96 -1.72 -4.85 -24.56
N GLY A 97 -0.80 -4.85 -25.53
CA GLY A 97 0.24 -5.86 -25.68
C GLY A 97 1.16 -5.94 -24.45
N HIS A 98 1.71 -4.81 -24.01
CA HIS A 98 2.54 -4.75 -22.79
C HIS A 98 1.78 -5.20 -21.54
N MET A 99 0.52 -4.80 -21.39
CA MET A 99 -0.35 -5.27 -20.31
C MET A 99 -0.57 -6.78 -20.39
N GLY A 100 -0.70 -7.35 -21.59
CA GLY A 100 -0.86 -8.79 -21.79
C GLY A 100 0.39 -9.57 -21.38
N ASP A 101 1.55 -9.10 -21.81
CA ASP A 101 2.84 -9.72 -21.48
C ASP A 101 3.11 -9.67 -19.97
N ASP A 102 2.86 -8.52 -19.34
CA ASP A 102 3.05 -8.37 -17.89
C ASP A 102 1.99 -9.12 -17.09
N LEU A 103 0.75 -9.23 -17.57
CA LEU A 103 -0.26 -10.08 -16.94
C LEU A 103 0.18 -11.55 -16.95
N HIS A 104 0.73 -12.02 -18.06
CA HIS A 104 1.27 -13.37 -18.16
C HIS A 104 2.46 -13.57 -17.22
N ALA A 105 3.41 -12.62 -17.20
CA ALA A 105 4.57 -12.68 -16.32
C ALA A 105 4.18 -12.68 -14.83
N LEU A 106 3.18 -11.88 -14.45
CA LEU A 106 2.63 -11.83 -13.09
C LEU A 106 1.93 -13.15 -12.71
N ALA A 107 1.13 -13.71 -13.62
CA ALA A 107 0.36 -14.92 -13.36
C ALA A 107 1.22 -16.20 -13.35
N CYS A 108 2.30 -16.25 -14.13
CA CYS A 108 3.13 -17.45 -14.33
C CYS A 108 3.53 -18.17 -13.02
N PRO A 109 4.14 -17.51 -12.02
CA PRO A 109 4.51 -18.20 -10.78
C PRO A 109 3.30 -18.67 -9.96
N VAL A 110 2.20 -17.91 -9.97
CA VAL A 110 0.98 -18.24 -9.22
C VAL A 110 0.28 -19.45 -9.84
N LEU A 111 0.14 -19.49 -11.16
CA LEU A 111 -0.52 -20.60 -11.88
C LEU A 111 0.37 -21.86 -11.96
N GLY A 112 1.68 -21.70 -11.84
CA GLY A 112 2.62 -22.82 -11.74
C GLY A 112 2.68 -23.45 -10.35
N ASP A 113 1.97 -22.89 -9.36
CA ASP A 113 1.88 -23.46 -8.02
C ASP A 113 0.86 -24.60 -7.98
N MET A 114 1.16 -25.66 -7.23
CA MET A 114 0.31 -26.86 -7.15
C MET A 114 -1.03 -26.57 -6.46
N ASP A 115 -1.06 -25.57 -5.58
CA ASP A 115 -2.25 -25.13 -4.85
C ASP A 115 -2.95 -23.93 -5.50
N ALA A 116 -2.66 -23.65 -6.78
CA ALA A 116 -3.27 -22.54 -7.49
C ALA A 116 -4.79 -22.72 -7.61
N ASP A 117 -5.54 -21.68 -7.25
CA ASP A 117 -6.99 -21.64 -7.44
C ASP A 117 -7.33 -21.67 -8.95
N PRO A 118 -8.07 -22.69 -9.44
CA PRO A 118 -8.45 -22.78 -10.85
C PRO A 118 -9.22 -21.55 -11.37
N GLU A 119 -9.95 -20.85 -10.49
CA GLU A 119 -10.69 -19.63 -10.84
C GLU A 119 -9.76 -18.50 -11.30
N ILE A 120 -8.58 -18.38 -10.68
CA ILE A 120 -7.56 -17.38 -11.07
C ILE A 120 -7.11 -17.63 -12.51
N GLY A 121 -6.90 -18.90 -12.89
CA GLY A 121 -6.51 -19.28 -14.25
C GLY A 121 -7.54 -18.84 -15.30
N GLN A 122 -8.83 -19.06 -15.01
CA GLN A 122 -9.92 -18.66 -15.90
C GLN A 122 -10.00 -17.14 -16.09
N ARG A 123 -9.83 -16.39 -14.99
CA ARG A 123 -9.80 -14.91 -15.03
C ARG A 123 -8.60 -14.40 -15.81
N VAL A 124 -7.41 -14.98 -15.62
CA VAL A 124 -6.22 -14.65 -16.42
C VAL A 124 -6.48 -14.88 -17.90
N GLU A 125 -7.07 -16.01 -18.27
CA GLU A 125 -7.38 -16.30 -19.68
C GLU A 125 -8.39 -15.31 -20.27
N HIS A 126 -9.44 -14.99 -19.51
CA HIS A 126 -10.46 -14.02 -19.90
C HIS A 126 -9.83 -12.65 -20.21
N TRP A 127 -9.11 -12.06 -19.27
CA TRP A 127 -8.50 -10.74 -19.45
C TRP A 127 -7.38 -10.75 -20.49
N SER A 128 -6.61 -11.84 -20.60
CA SER A 128 -5.65 -12.01 -21.69
C SER A 128 -6.32 -11.97 -23.07
N ARG A 129 -7.53 -12.53 -23.19
CA ARG A 129 -8.30 -12.49 -24.44
C ARG A 129 -8.81 -11.07 -24.73
N VAL A 130 -9.28 -10.35 -23.72
CA VAL A 130 -9.72 -8.95 -23.83
C VAL A 130 -8.57 -8.06 -24.31
N LEU A 131 -7.39 -8.18 -23.72
CA LEU A 131 -6.20 -7.42 -24.12
C LEU A 131 -5.76 -7.76 -25.55
N ARG A 132 -5.71 -9.05 -25.92
CA ARG A 132 -5.36 -9.46 -27.30
C ARG A 132 -6.36 -9.01 -28.37
N ALA A 133 -7.62 -8.81 -28.01
CA ALA A 133 -8.65 -8.32 -28.94
C ALA A 133 -8.52 -6.81 -29.23
N SER A 134 -7.65 -6.09 -28.52
CA SER A 134 -7.45 -4.65 -28.67
C SER A 134 -6.58 -4.33 -29.89
N VAL A 135 -7.19 -4.32 -31.07
CA VAL A 135 -6.51 -4.11 -32.36
C VAL A 135 -6.70 -2.72 -32.95
N THR A 136 -7.61 -1.92 -32.39
CA THR A 136 -7.91 -0.53 -32.80
C THR A 136 -7.35 0.47 -31.80
N GLU A 137 -7.21 1.73 -32.20
CA GLU A 137 -6.87 2.85 -31.30
C GLU A 137 -8.09 3.46 -30.61
N GLU A 138 -9.25 2.82 -30.76
CA GLU A 138 -10.51 3.24 -30.15
C GLU A 138 -10.91 2.22 -29.07
N LEU A 139 -11.32 2.73 -27.91
CA LEU A 139 -11.76 1.90 -26.80
C LEU A 139 -12.98 2.55 -26.10
N PRO A 140 -14.11 1.84 -25.91
CA PRO A 140 -15.25 2.37 -25.18
C PRO A 140 -14.88 2.77 -23.74
N LEU A 141 -15.43 3.86 -23.23
CA LEU A 141 -15.23 4.27 -21.83
C LEU A 141 -15.68 3.22 -20.82
N GLU A 142 -16.67 2.39 -21.17
CA GLU A 142 -17.08 1.24 -20.37
C GLU A 142 -15.95 0.21 -20.25
N GLN A 143 -15.22 -0.06 -21.34
CA GLN A 143 -14.07 -0.96 -21.33
C GLN A 143 -12.92 -0.40 -20.51
N VAL A 144 -12.69 0.93 -20.52
CA VAL A 144 -11.73 1.58 -19.59
C VAL A 144 -12.12 1.25 -18.15
N SER A 145 -13.40 1.43 -17.82
CA SER A 145 -13.91 1.13 -16.47
C SER A 145 -13.69 -0.33 -16.09
N GLN A 146 -13.97 -1.27 -16.99
CA GLN A 146 -13.79 -2.72 -16.78
C GLN A 146 -12.32 -3.11 -16.58
N LEU A 147 -11.38 -2.42 -17.20
CA LEU A 147 -9.95 -2.66 -16.98
C LEU A 147 -9.48 -2.09 -15.63
N CYS A 148 -10.04 -0.96 -15.22
CA CYS A 148 -9.42 -0.11 -14.20
C CYS A 148 -10.06 -0.15 -12.80
N HIS A 149 -11.31 -0.58 -12.62
CA HIS A 149 -12.00 -0.40 -11.33
C HIS A 149 -11.57 -1.39 -10.23
N GLY A 150 -11.60 -0.97 -8.96
CA GLY A 150 -11.43 -1.83 -7.77
C GLY A 150 -12.71 -2.34 -7.10
N GLN A 151 -13.88 -2.18 -7.73
CA GLN A 151 -15.17 -2.41 -7.08
C GLN A 151 -15.65 -3.87 -7.17
N ARG A 152 -15.31 -4.71 -6.18
CA ARG A 152 -15.79 -6.11 -6.12
C ARG A 152 -17.32 -6.29 -6.28
N PRO A 153 -18.19 -5.42 -5.73
CA PRO A 153 -19.63 -5.53 -5.93
C PRO A 153 -20.09 -5.32 -7.39
N ARG A 154 -19.26 -4.70 -8.24
CA ARG A 154 -19.56 -4.48 -9.68
C ARG A 154 -19.09 -5.63 -10.57
N GLY A 155 -18.57 -6.70 -9.98
CA GLY A 155 -18.01 -7.83 -10.71
C GLY A 155 -16.49 -7.75 -10.82
N ASP A 156 -15.94 -8.53 -11.74
CA ASP A 156 -14.50 -8.64 -11.97
C ASP A 156 -13.96 -7.49 -12.84
N SER A 157 -12.68 -7.19 -12.68
CA SER A 157 -11.91 -6.26 -13.50
C SER A 157 -10.48 -6.75 -13.66
N LEU A 158 -9.77 -6.26 -14.68
CA LEU A 158 -8.34 -6.54 -14.80
C LEU A 158 -7.58 -6.05 -13.55
N HIS A 159 -7.91 -4.84 -13.05
CA HIS A 159 -7.31 -4.32 -11.83
C HIS A 159 -7.51 -5.29 -10.63
N LEU A 160 -8.72 -5.77 -10.38
CA LEU A 160 -9.01 -6.73 -9.31
C LEU A 160 -8.24 -8.05 -9.48
N LEU A 161 -8.11 -8.55 -10.70
CA LEU A 161 -7.29 -9.73 -10.98
C LEU A 161 -5.81 -9.48 -10.65
N VAL A 162 -5.25 -8.35 -11.09
CA VAL A 162 -3.86 -7.99 -10.77
C VAL A 162 -3.63 -7.94 -9.26
N MET A 163 -4.60 -7.43 -8.51
CA MET A 163 -4.55 -7.40 -7.05
C MET A 163 -4.60 -8.79 -6.42
N ASP A 164 -5.50 -9.66 -6.89
CA ASP A 164 -5.63 -11.02 -6.38
C ASP A 164 -4.37 -11.85 -6.71
N LEU A 165 -3.81 -11.68 -7.91
CA LEU A 165 -2.53 -12.26 -8.31
C LEU A 165 -1.38 -11.77 -7.45
N HIS A 166 -1.30 -10.47 -7.15
CA HIS A 166 -0.26 -9.92 -6.27
C HIS A 166 -0.37 -10.49 -4.85
N LYS A 167 -1.58 -10.63 -4.30
CA LYS A 167 -1.80 -11.28 -2.99
C LYS A 167 -1.40 -12.76 -3.02
N ALA A 168 -1.76 -13.48 -4.08
CA ALA A 168 -1.34 -14.87 -4.28
C ALA A 168 0.17 -14.99 -4.42
N LEU A 169 0.80 -14.08 -5.16
CA LEU A 169 2.25 -14.00 -5.33
C LEU A 169 2.95 -13.72 -4.00
N ASN A 170 2.42 -12.84 -3.16
CA ASN A 170 3.00 -12.58 -1.83
C ASN A 170 2.89 -13.80 -0.91
N ARG A 171 1.79 -14.58 -0.99
CA ARG A 171 1.67 -15.85 -0.25
C ARG A 171 2.64 -16.91 -0.77
N LEU A 172 2.76 -17.04 -2.10
CA LEU A 172 3.70 -17.96 -2.73
C LEU A 172 5.14 -17.58 -2.35
N ALA A 173 5.46 -16.30 -2.45
CA ALA A 173 6.69 -15.74 -1.97
C ALA A 173 6.89 -16.16 -0.50
N ALA A 174 5.98 -15.81 0.40
CA ALA A 174 6.11 -16.12 1.82
C ALA A 174 6.48 -17.59 2.12
N ARG A 175 5.93 -18.54 1.35
CA ARG A 175 6.28 -19.98 1.43
C ARG A 175 7.65 -20.34 0.87
N LEU A 176 8.03 -19.70 -0.23
CA LEU A 176 9.28 -19.95 -0.95
C LEU A 176 10.48 -19.17 -0.37
N ALA A 177 10.25 -18.29 0.61
CA ALA A 177 11.30 -17.49 1.23
C ALA A 177 12.36 -18.44 1.83
N PRO A 178 13.62 -18.40 1.33
CA PRO A 178 14.67 -19.31 1.79
C PRO A 178 15.05 -19.08 3.25
N GLU A 179 14.65 -17.94 3.82
CA GLU A 179 14.95 -17.57 5.18
C GLU A 179 13.82 -16.74 5.81
N ASN A 180 13.59 -16.99 7.09
CA ASN A 180 12.71 -16.19 7.93
C ASN A 180 13.57 -15.50 9.00
N ILE A 181 13.73 -14.19 8.90
CA ILE A 181 14.38 -13.38 9.94
C ILE A 181 13.26 -12.78 10.77
N ASP A 182 13.07 -13.23 12.01
CA ASP A 182 12.18 -12.56 12.97
C ASP A 182 10.71 -12.42 12.51
N GLY A 183 10.21 -13.32 11.65
CA GLY A 183 8.87 -13.27 11.06
C GLY A 183 8.80 -12.55 9.71
N VAL A 184 9.94 -12.12 9.15
CA VAL A 184 10.03 -11.46 7.84
C VAL A 184 10.29 -12.48 6.75
N HIS A 185 9.55 -12.35 5.65
CA HIS A 185 9.85 -13.07 4.42
C HIS A 185 11.02 -12.41 3.71
N VAL A 186 12.18 -13.06 3.79
CA VAL A 186 13.45 -12.50 3.31
C VAL A 186 13.85 -13.13 1.98
N TRP A 187 14.14 -12.27 1.01
CA TRP A 187 14.65 -12.65 -0.32
C TRP A 187 16.04 -12.12 -0.51
N GLN A 188 17.02 -13.03 -0.64
CA GLN A 188 18.36 -12.71 -1.14
C GLN A 188 18.91 -11.37 -0.60
N LEU A 189 18.97 -11.15 0.73
CA LEU A 189 19.56 -9.94 1.34
C LEU A 189 21.07 -9.75 1.03
N GLY A 190 21.61 -10.50 0.06
CA GLY A 190 23.04 -10.67 -0.12
C GLY A 190 23.67 -11.32 1.11
N SER A 191 25.00 -11.33 1.13
CA SER A 191 25.79 -11.74 2.30
C SER A 191 26.12 -10.57 3.23
N ASP A 192 25.58 -9.37 2.98
CA ASP A 192 25.86 -8.18 3.79
C ASP A 192 25.18 -8.29 5.17
N PRO A 193 25.94 -8.36 6.28
CA PRO A 193 25.37 -8.41 7.61
C PRO A 193 24.54 -7.17 7.98
N ALA A 194 24.84 -6.01 7.38
CA ALA A 194 24.16 -4.75 7.70
C ALA A 194 22.67 -4.79 7.32
N ASP A 195 22.34 -5.45 6.21
CA ASP A 195 20.95 -5.58 5.75
C ASP A 195 20.11 -6.41 6.71
N ARG A 196 20.68 -7.48 7.24
CA ARG A 196 20.02 -8.30 8.26
C ARG A 196 19.77 -7.49 9.53
N ALA A 197 20.75 -6.70 9.96
CA ALA A 197 20.62 -5.83 11.12
C ALA A 197 19.52 -4.77 10.92
N ARG A 198 19.46 -4.14 9.74
CA ARG A 198 18.42 -3.17 9.36
C ARG A 198 17.01 -3.78 9.35
N VAL A 199 16.84 -4.95 8.74
CA VAL A 199 15.56 -5.68 8.74
C VAL A 199 15.17 -6.07 10.17
N ALA A 200 16.11 -6.58 10.96
CA ALA A 200 15.87 -6.92 12.35
C ALA A 200 15.46 -5.69 13.18
N ALA A 201 16.09 -4.53 12.97
CA ALA A 201 15.74 -3.27 13.62
C ALA A 201 14.30 -2.83 13.34
N PHE A 202 13.90 -2.83 12.07
CA PHE A 202 12.51 -2.57 11.70
C PHE A 202 11.54 -3.51 12.44
N MET A 203 11.86 -4.81 12.49
CA MET A 203 11.03 -5.80 13.16
C MET A 203 11.05 -5.75 14.68
N ARG A 204 12.12 -5.24 15.31
CA ARG A 204 12.10 -4.91 16.74
C ARG A 204 11.00 -3.89 17.03
N GLY A 205 10.89 -2.86 16.19
CA GLY A 205 9.82 -1.86 16.25
C GLY A 205 8.44 -2.47 16.07
N VAL A 206 8.24 -3.21 14.97
CA VAL A 206 6.95 -3.85 14.67
C VAL A 206 6.51 -4.77 15.80
N ARG A 207 7.39 -5.61 16.33
CA ARG A 207 7.04 -6.57 17.40
C ARG A 207 6.67 -5.87 18.70
N ARG A 208 7.31 -4.75 19.03
CA ARG A 208 7.03 -3.97 20.24
C ARG A 208 5.57 -3.56 20.31
N THR A 209 4.99 -3.17 19.17
CA THR A 209 3.61 -2.64 19.12
C THR A 209 2.62 -3.59 18.42
N ARG A 210 3.07 -4.75 17.90
CA ARG A 210 2.24 -5.73 17.17
C ARG A 210 1.01 -6.16 17.93
N ALA A 211 1.13 -6.39 19.25
CA ALA A 211 0.02 -6.83 20.09
C ALA A 211 -1.15 -5.83 20.12
N LEU A 212 -0.87 -4.55 19.85
CA LEU A 212 -1.86 -3.48 19.84
C LEU A 212 -2.82 -3.59 18.64
N LYS A 213 -2.55 -4.40 17.61
CA LYS A 213 -3.52 -4.65 16.53
C LYS A 213 -4.62 -5.66 16.92
N LEU A 214 -4.42 -6.39 18.03
CA LEU A 214 -5.26 -7.51 18.45
C LEU A 214 -5.45 -8.50 17.29
N ASP A 215 -6.68 -8.87 16.97
CA ASP A 215 -7.00 -9.81 15.89
C ASP A 215 -7.02 -9.18 14.49
N HIS A 216 -6.68 -7.89 14.33
CA HIS A 216 -6.73 -7.25 13.02
C HIS A 216 -5.62 -7.81 12.09
N PRO A 217 -5.93 -8.18 10.83
CA PRO A 217 -4.93 -8.65 9.88
C PRO A 217 -3.91 -7.55 9.50
N GLY A 218 -2.78 -7.94 8.90
CA GLY A 218 -1.71 -7.04 8.49
C GLY A 218 -0.49 -7.04 9.42
N LEU A 219 0.42 -6.10 9.15
CA LEU A 219 1.82 -6.03 9.58
C LEU A 219 2.71 -7.15 9.02
N GLU A 220 2.34 -7.71 7.87
CA GLU A 220 3.19 -8.66 7.15
C GLU A 220 4.34 -7.90 6.49
N THR A 221 5.57 -8.34 6.73
CA THR A 221 6.78 -7.68 6.23
C THR A 221 7.50 -8.57 5.24
N ALA A 222 7.88 -8.00 4.12
CA ALA A 222 8.80 -8.61 3.16
C ALA A 222 10.05 -7.72 3.01
N ALA A 223 11.21 -8.34 2.86
CA ALA A 223 12.46 -7.62 2.60
C ALA A 223 13.24 -8.28 1.46
N THR A 224 13.80 -7.47 0.57
CA THR A 224 14.63 -7.93 -0.54
C THR A 224 15.72 -6.91 -0.84
N ARG A 225 16.84 -7.38 -1.39
CA ARG A 225 17.83 -6.49 -2.01
C ARG A 225 17.50 -6.30 -3.50
N ASP A 226 17.53 -5.07 -3.97
CA ASP A 226 17.41 -4.69 -5.38
C ASP A 226 18.61 -3.80 -5.75
N GLY A 227 19.56 -4.38 -6.47
CA GLY A 227 20.85 -3.74 -6.76
C GLY A 227 21.59 -3.33 -5.47
N ASP A 228 21.85 -2.03 -5.33
CA ASP A 228 22.52 -1.43 -4.18
C ASP A 228 21.56 -1.14 -3.00
N ARG A 229 20.26 -1.30 -3.20
CA ARG A 229 19.22 -0.91 -2.23
C ARG A 229 18.65 -2.09 -1.48
N LEU A 230 18.41 -1.91 -0.19
CA LEU A 230 17.53 -2.76 0.61
C LEU A 230 16.10 -2.21 0.50
N LEU A 231 15.15 -3.06 0.13
CA LEU A 231 13.73 -2.77 0.10
C LEU A 231 13.04 -3.51 1.26
N ILE A 232 12.26 -2.78 2.07
CA ILE A 232 11.39 -3.34 3.11
C ILE A 232 9.97 -2.89 2.82
N GLN A 233 9.06 -3.83 2.63
CA GLN A 233 7.64 -3.57 2.40
C GLN A 233 6.86 -4.09 3.60
N ASN A 234 5.88 -3.30 4.07
CA ASN A 234 4.94 -3.75 5.09
C ASN A 234 3.50 -3.58 4.60
N ASP A 235 2.71 -4.63 4.76
CA ASP A 235 1.28 -4.60 4.50
C ASP A 235 0.52 -4.18 5.76
N ILE A 236 0.06 -2.93 5.79
CA ILE A 236 -0.65 -2.35 6.94
C ILE A 236 -2.18 -2.51 6.87
N GLY A 237 -2.76 -3.27 5.93
CA GLY A 237 -4.19 -3.61 6.01
C GLY A 237 -4.91 -4.04 4.73
N THR A 238 -6.23 -4.20 4.85
CA THR A 238 -7.07 -4.92 3.88
C THR A 238 -7.46 -4.16 2.60
N ASN A 239 -7.06 -2.89 2.46
CA ASN A 239 -7.54 -2.01 1.38
C ASN A 239 -6.39 -1.58 0.46
N ASP A 240 -6.73 -1.41 -0.80
CA ASP A 240 -5.85 -1.42 -1.97
C ASP A 240 -4.87 -0.23 -2.12
N ALA A 241 -4.83 0.68 -1.15
CA ALA A 241 -4.11 1.95 -1.26
C ALA A 241 -3.18 2.27 -0.09
N HIS A 242 -2.93 1.31 0.80
CA HIS A 242 -1.90 1.45 1.83
C HIS A 242 -0.59 0.81 1.37
N VAL A 243 0.18 1.56 0.58
CA VAL A 243 1.53 1.14 0.22
C VAL A 243 2.50 1.75 1.24
N LEU A 244 3.27 0.90 1.91
CA LEU A 244 4.41 1.31 2.73
C LEU A 244 5.64 0.55 2.25
N VAL A 245 6.52 1.27 1.56
CA VAL A 245 7.78 0.74 1.03
C VAL A 245 8.92 1.61 1.51
N ILE A 246 9.89 1.00 2.16
CA ILE A 246 11.12 1.61 2.65
C ILE A 246 12.26 1.18 1.75
N GLN A 247 13.01 2.14 1.24
CA GLN A 247 14.24 1.94 0.50
C GLN A 247 15.40 2.43 1.37
N VAL A 248 16.43 1.62 1.50
CA VAL A 248 17.66 1.97 2.19
C VAL A 248 18.82 1.81 1.22
N CYS A 249 19.55 2.88 0.98
CA CYS A 249 20.80 2.88 0.23
C CYS A 249 21.86 3.55 1.10
N GLN A 250 22.90 2.79 1.47
CA GLN A 250 23.90 3.25 2.44
C GLN A 250 23.23 3.74 3.74
N LEU A 251 23.48 4.98 4.16
CA LEU A 251 22.90 5.63 5.34
C LEU A 251 21.67 6.49 5.03
N ARG A 252 21.10 6.38 3.83
CA ARG A 252 19.91 7.12 3.42
C ARG A 252 18.69 6.20 3.40
N LEU A 253 17.62 6.66 4.04
CA LEU A 253 16.30 6.02 4.04
C LEU A 253 15.31 6.88 3.24
N ALA A 254 14.53 6.22 2.39
CA ALA A 254 13.37 6.80 1.72
C ALA A 254 12.15 5.90 1.92
N LEU A 255 11.10 6.41 2.56
CA LEU A 255 9.84 5.70 2.78
C LEU A 255 8.76 6.30 1.89
N THR A 256 8.23 5.51 0.96
CA THR A 256 7.06 5.86 0.17
C THR A 256 5.81 5.41 0.91
N TYR A 257 4.90 6.35 1.15
CA TYR A 257 3.63 6.10 1.82
C TYR A 257 2.47 6.60 0.99
N SER A 258 1.43 5.76 0.84
CA SER A 258 0.16 6.16 0.25
C SER A 258 -1.02 5.90 1.19
N ASP A 259 -2.03 6.77 1.13
CA ASP A 259 -3.24 6.65 1.94
C ASP A 259 -4.46 7.29 1.27
N LEU A 260 -5.63 6.68 1.43
CA LEU A 260 -6.90 7.23 0.94
C LEU A 260 -7.42 8.41 1.77
N HIS A 261 -6.96 8.53 3.01
CA HIS A 261 -7.48 9.50 3.96
C HIS A 261 -6.42 10.54 4.27
N ARG A 262 -6.63 11.76 3.75
CA ARG A 262 -5.73 12.90 3.98
C ARG A 262 -5.36 13.12 5.46
N GLN A 263 -6.31 12.92 6.37
CA GLN A 263 -6.03 13.08 7.80
C GLN A 263 -5.13 11.95 8.36
N ARG A 264 -5.25 10.71 7.86
CA ARG A 264 -4.38 9.61 8.27
C ARG A 264 -3.01 9.71 7.61
N TYR A 265 -2.96 10.21 6.38
CA TYR A 265 -1.72 10.63 5.73
C TYR A 265 -0.97 11.66 6.56
N ALA A 266 -1.62 12.77 6.91
CA ALA A 266 -1.04 13.81 7.76
C ALA A 266 -0.64 13.29 9.15
N PHE A 267 -1.37 12.31 9.68
CA PHE A 267 -1.01 11.61 10.91
C PHE A 267 0.31 10.84 10.78
N MET A 268 0.49 10.02 9.73
CA MET A 268 1.75 9.32 9.45
C MET A 268 2.89 10.31 9.20
N GLN A 269 2.61 11.38 8.47
CA GLN A 269 3.56 12.45 8.21
C GLN A 269 4.13 13.05 9.51
N ALA A 270 3.25 13.44 10.43
CA ALA A 270 3.64 13.98 11.72
C ALA A 270 4.46 12.98 12.55
N MET A 271 4.04 11.71 12.60
CA MET A 271 4.76 10.67 13.36
C MET A 271 6.18 10.44 12.87
N LEU A 272 6.43 10.55 11.56
CA LEU A 272 7.77 10.39 10.99
C LEU A 272 8.59 11.68 11.06
N GLN A 273 7.96 12.86 11.01
CA GLN A 273 8.65 14.13 11.27
C GLN A 273 9.20 14.19 12.71
N GLU A 274 8.47 13.64 13.68
CA GLU A 274 8.95 13.52 15.06
C GLU A 274 10.17 12.61 15.21
N LEU A 275 10.37 11.68 14.27
CA LEU A 275 11.59 10.87 14.16
C LEU A 275 12.71 11.56 13.37
N GLY A 276 12.49 12.77 12.87
CA GLY A 276 13.45 13.54 12.09
C GLY A 276 13.36 13.36 10.57
N ALA A 277 12.30 12.71 10.05
CA ALA A 277 12.12 12.60 8.60
C ALA A 277 11.66 13.92 7.98
N THR A 278 12.18 14.21 6.80
CA THR A 278 11.70 15.27 5.91
C THR A 278 10.77 14.68 4.86
N TRP A 279 9.78 15.43 4.37
CA TRP A 279 8.79 14.92 3.41
C TRP A 279 8.85 15.69 2.10
N THR A 280 8.65 14.96 1.01
CA THR A 280 8.42 15.51 -0.33
C THR A 280 7.15 14.89 -0.93
N GLY A 281 6.41 15.66 -1.73
CA GLY A 281 5.06 15.28 -2.20
C GLY A 281 3.94 15.69 -1.24
N GLY A 282 2.82 14.97 -1.26
CA GLY A 282 1.61 15.30 -0.46
C GLY A 282 0.49 16.00 -1.24
N ASP A 283 0.55 15.95 -2.58
CA ASP A 283 -0.54 16.43 -3.43
C ASP A 283 -1.66 15.38 -3.53
N ASP A 284 -2.90 15.85 -3.66
CA ASP A 284 -4.04 14.98 -3.97
C ASP A 284 -3.80 14.32 -5.33
N ARG A 285 -3.58 13.00 -5.34
CA ARG A 285 -3.54 12.20 -6.57
C ARG A 285 -4.89 11.58 -6.82
N VAL A 286 -5.46 11.82 -8.00
CA VAL A 286 -6.70 11.18 -8.45
C VAL A 286 -6.33 10.20 -9.55
N SER A 287 -6.44 8.91 -9.27
CA SER A 287 -6.28 7.85 -10.27
C SER A 287 -7.67 7.25 -10.51
N GLN A 288 -8.28 7.48 -11.68
CA GLN A 288 -9.64 7.02 -12.00
C GLN A 288 -9.73 5.48 -12.13
N GLY A 289 -9.73 4.75 -11.01
CA GLY A 289 -9.94 3.29 -11.00
C GLY A 289 -9.26 2.60 -9.81
N LEU A 290 -8.20 3.22 -9.27
CA LEU A 290 -7.89 3.06 -7.85
C LEU A 290 -8.93 3.82 -7.02
N ASN A 291 -9.47 3.18 -5.97
CA ASN A 291 -10.35 3.80 -4.98
C ASN A 291 -11.54 4.59 -5.57
N ASP A 292 -12.20 4.06 -6.60
CA ASP A 292 -13.39 4.65 -7.23
C ASP A 292 -13.17 6.05 -7.83
N GLY A 293 -11.92 6.40 -8.18
CA GLY A 293 -11.58 7.73 -8.65
C GLY A 293 -11.61 8.80 -7.56
N ARG A 294 -11.60 8.39 -6.28
CA ARG A 294 -11.43 9.31 -5.15
C ARG A 294 -9.95 9.63 -4.96
N PRO A 295 -9.61 10.87 -4.59
CA PRO A 295 -8.24 11.26 -4.33
C PRO A 295 -7.62 10.39 -3.24
N TYR A 296 -6.36 10.03 -3.44
CA TYR A 296 -5.48 9.47 -2.43
C TYR A 296 -4.23 10.34 -2.33
N GLN A 297 -3.54 10.22 -1.21
CA GLN A 297 -2.35 10.97 -0.87
C GLN A 297 -1.15 10.06 -1.05
N VAL A 298 -0.08 10.58 -1.64
CA VAL A 298 1.21 9.90 -1.71
C VAL A 298 2.33 10.88 -1.44
N GLY A 299 3.34 10.44 -0.72
CA GLY A 299 4.60 11.16 -0.62
C GLY A 299 5.73 10.28 -0.12
N VAL A 300 6.91 10.89 -0.09
CA VAL A 300 8.15 10.22 0.26
C VAL A 300 8.76 10.92 1.47
N ALA A 301 8.92 10.18 2.56
CA ALA A 301 9.67 10.60 3.72
C ALA A 301 11.14 10.21 3.54
N THR A 302 12.06 11.15 3.72
CA THR A 302 13.51 10.93 3.62
C THR A 302 14.20 11.18 4.95
N TYR A 303 15.23 10.40 5.23
CA TYR A 303 16.08 10.55 6.40
C TYR A 303 17.52 10.17 6.05
N GLU A 304 18.47 11.01 6.48
CA GLU A 304 19.90 10.74 6.35
C GLU A 304 20.48 10.45 7.74
N ALA A 305 20.92 9.22 7.95
CA ALA A 305 21.51 8.78 9.20
C ALA A 305 22.99 9.18 9.30
N SER A 306 23.47 9.47 10.51
CA SER A 306 24.89 9.72 10.77
C SER A 306 25.74 8.45 10.69
N ASP A 307 25.13 7.30 11.02
CA ASP A 307 25.76 6.00 11.13
C ASP A 307 24.69 4.88 11.07
N ASP A 308 25.13 3.62 11.07
CA ASP A 308 24.21 2.47 11.01
C ASP A 308 23.31 2.38 12.26
N ALA A 309 23.76 2.82 13.44
CA ALA A 309 22.95 2.77 14.66
C ALA A 309 21.79 3.77 14.59
N ALA A 310 22.02 4.97 14.08
CA ALA A 310 20.98 5.97 13.82
C ALA A 310 19.98 5.47 12.76
N LEU A 311 20.46 4.79 11.72
CA LEU A 311 19.61 4.20 10.69
C LEU A 311 18.73 3.07 11.25
N GLU A 312 19.30 2.18 12.07
CA GLU A 312 18.55 1.14 12.77
C GLU A 312 17.52 1.72 13.73
N ALA A 313 17.87 2.75 14.49
CA ALA A 313 16.94 3.44 15.39
C ALA A 313 15.77 4.08 14.63
N MET A 314 16.04 4.65 13.45
CA MET A 314 14.99 5.18 12.58
C MET A 314 14.06 4.06 12.07
N LEU A 315 14.62 2.95 11.57
CA LEU A 315 13.85 1.79 11.11
C LEU A 315 12.98 1.20 12.23
N GLU A 316 13.55 1.05 13.42
CA GLU A 316 12.84 0.59 14.61
C GLU A 316 11.71 1.56 15.00
N GLY A 317 11.97 2.87 14.99
CA GLY A 317 10.99 3.90 15.24
C GLY A 317 9.82 3.87 14.25
N ILE A 318 10.10 3.71 12.95
CA ILE A 318 9.08 3.52 11.91
C ILE A 318 8.25 2.28 12.22
N GLY A 319 8.91 1.13 12.45
CA GLY A 319 8.25 -0.15 12.72
C GLY A 319 7.30 -0.09 13.92
N ALA A 320 7.64 0.68 14.97
CA ALA A 320 6.77 0.85 16.13
C ALA A 320 5.48 1.65 15.82
N ARG A 321 5.51 2.54 14.82
CA ARG A 321 4.40 3.47 14.51
C ARG A 321 3.33 2.91 13.57
N ILE A 322 3.68 1.95 12.72
CA ILE A 322 2.77 1.50 11.64
C ILE A 322 1.49 0.82 12.14
N VAL A 323 1.51 0.20 13.33
CA VAL A 323 0.30 -0.41 13.91
C VAL A 323 -0.80 0.62 14.17
N PHE A 324 -0.43 1.88 14.43
CA PHE A 324 -1.37 2.96 14.74
C PHE A 324 -2.17 3.44 13.52
N LEU A 325 -1.83 2.96 12.32
CA LEU A 325 -2.59 3.21 11.09
C LEU A 325 -3.77 2.24 10.92
N ILE A 326 -3.72 1.07 11.58
CA ILE A 326 -4.77 0.06 11.58
C ILE A 326 -6.00 0.61 12.29
N ASP A 327 -7.19 0.54 11.69
CA ASP A 327 -8.45 1.03 12.28
C ASP A 327 -8.42 2.50 12.77
N TRP A 328 -7.43 3.30 12.36
CA TRP A 328 -7.24 4.67 12.82
C TRP A 328 -8.46 5.57 12.61
N ASN A 329 -9.11 5.47 11.45
CA ASN A 329 -10.35 6.22 11.17
C ASN A 329 -11.49 5.82 12.09
N ARG A 330 -11.57 4.53 12.44
CA ARG A 330 -12.58 4.01 13.36
C ARG A 330 -12.32 4.51 14.77
N ALA A 331 -11.06 4.48 15.22
CA ALA A 331 -10.63 5.04 16.50
C ALA A 331 -10.96 6.53 16.60
N ARG A 332 -10.58 7.33 15.59
CA ARG A 332 -10.88 8.76 15.55
C ARG A 332 -12.38 9.04 15.70
N LYS A 333 -13.22 8.34 14.92
CA LYS A 333 -14.69 8.54 14.95
C LYS A 333 -15.28 8.26 16.33
N ARG A 334 -14.72 7.32 17.08
CA ARG A 334 -15.17 6.96 18.44
C ARG A 334 -14.71 7.92 19.53
N LEU A 335 -13.76 8.81 19.23
CA LEU A 335 -13.37 9.90 20.13
C LEU A 335 -14.24 11.15 19.95
N LEU A 336 -14.86 11.33 18.78
CA LEU A 336 -15.68 12.51 18.46
C LEU A 336 -16.88 12.79 19.37
N PRO A 337 -17.49 11.80 20.06
CA PRO A 337 -18.49 12.09 21.09
C PRO A 337 -17.94 12.80 22.32
N PHE A 338 -16.62 12.80 22.54
CA PHE A 338 -15.98 13.36 23.74
C PHE A 338 -15.15 14.60 23.46
N VAL A 339 -14.48 14.66 22.32
CA VAL A 339 -13.54 15.72 21.94
C VAL A 339 -13.70 16.12 20.48
N ASP A 340 -13.21 17.30 20.11
CA ASP A 340 -13.28 17.76 18.72
C ASP A 340 -12.37 16.94 17.79
N ARG A 341 -12.37 17.28 16.50
CA ARG A 341 -11.60 16.53 15.49
C ARG A 341 -10.10 16.63 15.71
N ASP A 342 -9.60 17.78 16.10
CA ASP A 342 -8.16 18.03 16.23
C ASP A 342 -7.64 17.35 17.50
N ARG A 343 -8.40 17.42 18.59
CA ARG A 343 -8.13 16.71 19.84
C ARG A 343 -8.25 15.21 19.70
N ALA A 344 -9.21 14.69 18.93
CA ALA A 344 -9.24 13.26 18.62
C ALA A 344 -7.95 12.79 17.92
N VAL A 345 -7.41 13.58 16.98
CA VAL A 345 -6.13 13.27 16.32
C VAL A 345 -4.96 13.38 17.30
N GLN A 346 -4.97 14.37 18.20
CA GLN A 346 -3.96 14.51 19.25
C GLN A 346 -3.92 13.30 20.18
N VAL A 347 -5.07 12.81 20.65
CA VAL A 347 -5.17 11.61 21.49
C VAL A 347 -4.52 10.41 20.79
N LEU A 348 -4.85 10.19 19.50
CA LEU A 348 -4.25 9.09 18.73
C LEU A 348 -2.75 9.27 18.51
N ARG A 349 -2.26 10.52 18.38
CA ARG A 349 -0.83 10.79 18.22
C ARG A 349 -0.08 10.50 19.51
N GLU A 350 -0.66 10.89 20.64
CA GLU A 350 -0.09 10.61 21.94
C GLU A 350 -0.12 9.11 22.27
N ALA A 351 -1.17 8.40 21.86
CA ALA A 351 -1.23 6.94 21.91
C ALA A 351 -0.07 6.29 21.15
N ALA A 352 0.21 6.77 19.94
CA ALA A 352 1.32 6.29 19.12
C ALA A 352 2.70 6.61 19.74
N ARG A 353 2.86 7.80 20.35
CA ARG A 353 4.10 8.20 21.04
C ARG A 353 4.37 7.38 22.29
N ARG A 354 3.34 7.13 23.10
CA ARG A 354 3.40 6.30 24.31
C ARG A 354 3.39 4.81 24.01
N GLU A 355 3.17 4.44 22.75
CA GLU A 355 3.02 3.07 22.29
C GLU A 355 1.89 2.30 23.01
N VAL A 356 0.77 2.99 23.30
CA VAL A 356 -0.42 2.43 23.96
C VAL A 356 -1.58 2.27 22.98
N GLY A 357 -2.30 1.14 23.06
CA GLY A 357 -3.14 0.67 21.96
C GLY A 357 -4.47 1.41 21.78
N HIS A 358 -4.60 2.17 20.69
CA HIS A 358 -5.88 2.75 20.25
C HIS A 358 -6.96 1.70 19.93
N MET A 359 -6.56 0.46 19.58
CA MET A 359 -7.49 -0.66 19.39
C MET A 359 -8.05 -1.23 20.70
N ALA A 360 -7.28 -1.15 21.80
CA ALA A 360 -7.76 -1.61 23.10
C ALA A 360 -8.96 -0.76 23.53
N TRP A 361 -8.87 0.56 23.36
CA TRP A 361 -10.00 1.48 23.48
C TRP A 361 -11.22 1.06 22.64
N LEU A 362 -10.97 0.71 21.37
CA LEU A 362 -12.01 0.25 20.46
C LEU A 362 -12.67 -1.04 20.94
N ARG A 363 -11.91 -2.02 21.43
CA ARG A 363 -12.44 -3.36 21.77
C ARG A 363 -13.03 -3.43 23.18
N ALA A 364 -12.42 -2.76 24.15
CA ALA A 364 -12.89 -2.71 25.53
C ALA A 364 -14.16 -1.85 25.69
N GLY A 365 -14.50 -1.06 24.66
CA GLY A 365 -15.63 -0.14 24.72
C GLY A 365 -15.32 1.06 25.61
N GLY A 366 -14.14 1.67 25.46
CA GLY A 366 -13.67 2.79 26.27
C GLY A 366 -14.68 3.93 26.38
N GLU A 367 -15.51 4.12 25.36
CA GLU A 367 -16.62 5.08 25.41
C GLU A 367 -17.58 4.82 26.58
N ARG A 368 -17.92 3.55 26.88
CA ARG A 368 -18.76 3.17 28.03
C ARG A 368 -18.10 3.49 29.36
N LEU A 369 -16.77 3.38 29.45
CA LEU A 369 -16.04 3.76 30.66
C LEU A 369 -16.13 5.26 30.88
N VAL A 370 -15.96 6.07 29.83
CA VAL A 370 -16.10 7.53 29.93
C VAL A 370 -17.53 7.94 30.25
N TRP A 371 -18.53 7.42 29.53
CA TRP A 371 -19.93 7.72 29.83
C TRP A 371 -20.35 7.25 31.23
N GLY A 372 -19.83 6.11 31.68
CA GLY A 372 -20.03 5.63 33.05
C GLY A 372 -19.40 6.57 34.09
N ALA A 373 -18.17 7.02 33.85
CA ALA A 373 -17.47 7.96 34.72
C ALA A 373 -18.17 9.34 34.78
N MET A 374 -18.68 9.81 33.64
CA MET A 374 -19.51 11.02 33.55
C MET A 374 -20.82 10.85 34.34
N ALA A 375 -21.55 9.75 34.11
CA ALA A 375 -22.82 9.48 34.80
C ALA A 375 -22.64 9.33 36.32
N ALA A 376 -21.48 8.84 36.78
CA ALA A 376 -21.18 8.66 38.19
C ALA A 376 -20.95 9.98 38.97
N GLN A 377 -20.76 11.12 38.30
CA GLN A 377 -20.54 12.41 38.98
C GLN A 377 -21.82 12.99 39.61
N GLY A 378 -22.98 12.37 39.39
CA GLY A 378 -24.25 12.74 40.03
C GLY A 378 -25.18 13.56 39.13
N GLU A 379 -26.45 13.62 39.53
CA GLU A 379 -27.50 14.31 38.78
C GLU A 379 -27.21 15.81 38.65
N GLY A 380 -27.32 16.33 37.43
CA GLY A 380 -27.15 17.75 37.12
C GLY A 380 -25.73 18.18 36.73
N VAL A 381 -24.72 17.31 36.89
CA VAL A 381 -23.34 17.56 36.43
C VAL A 381 -23.17 17.23 34.95
N PHE A 382 -23.78 16.13 34.49
CA PHE A 382 -23.78 15.70 33.08
C PHE A 382 -25.22 15.53 32.57
N ARG A 383 -25.49 16.07 31.38
CA ARG A 383 -26.72 15.86 30.63
C ARG A 383 -26.47 14.90 29.47
N LEU A 384 -27.53 14.21 29.06
CA LEU A 384 -27.48 13.34 27.89
C LEU A 384 -27.15 14.18 26.65
N GLY A 385 -26.00 13.92 26.04
CA GLY A 385 -25.52 14.65 24.85
C GLY A 385 -24.39 15.65 25.12
N ASP A 386 -24.03 15.90 26.39
CA ASP A 386 -22.87 16.72 26.72
C ASP A 386 -21.56 16.04 26.25
N ARG A 387 -20.62 16.86 25.77
CA ARG A 387 -19.28 16.40 25.41
C ARG A 387 -18.31 16.72 26.54
N LEU A 388 -17.24 15.92 26.62
CA LEU A 388 -16.23 16.05 27.66
C LEU A 388 -15.43 17.35 27.51
N ASP A 389 -15.12 17.75 26.28
CA ASP A 389 -14.39 18.98 25.95
C ASP A 389 -15.18 20.27 26.23
N ASP A 390 -16.50 20.26 26.07
CA ASP A 390 -17.35 21.39 26.42
C ASP A 390 -17.32 21.72 27.93
N LEU A 391 -16.97 20.74 28.77
CA LEU A 391 -17.02 20.84 30.23
C LEU A 391 -15.65 20.99 30.88
N LEU A 392 -14.65 20.20 30.45
CA LEU A 392 -13.30 20.24 31.02
C LEU A 392 -12.38 21.24 30.32
N GLY A 393 -12.72 21.65 29.10
CA GLY A 393 -11.76 22.23 28.16
C GLY A 393 -11.17 21.16 27.25
N GLY A 394 -10.84 21.55 26.02
CA GLY A 394 -10.39 20.61 24.99
C GLY A 394 -9.04 19.94 25.28
N ASP A 395 -8.11 20.65 25.92
CA ASP A 395 -6.80 20.11 26.30
C ASP A 395 -6.92 19.10 27.43
N GLU A 396 -7.67 19.44 28.47
CA GLU A 396 -7.91 18.62 29.65
C GLU A 396 -8.69 17.35 29.30
N ALA A 397 -9.72 17.47 28.44
CA ALA A 397 -10.47 16.32 27.94
C ALA A 397 -9.58 15.37 27.13
N ALA A 398 -8.72 15.91 26.25
CA ALA A 398 -7.78 15.10 25.49
C ALA A 398 -6.77 14.39 26.41
N ALA A 399 -6.21 15.10 27.40
CA ALA A 399 -5.28 14.52 28.37
C ALA A 399 -5.93 13.37 29.16
N LEU A 400 -7.16 13.57 29.65
CA LEU A 400 -7.90 12.52 30.35
C LEU A 400 -8.13 11.30 29.47
N LEU A 401 -8.49 11.49 28.19
CA LEU A 401 -8.67 10.37 27.26
C LEU A 401 -7.37 9.61 27.01
N VAL A 402 -6.23 10.29 26.92
CA VAL A 402 -4.92 9.64 26.80
C VAL A 402 -4.60 8.82 28.04
N ASP A 403 -4.89 9.32 29.24
CA ASP A 403 -4.63 8.61 30.49
C ASP A 403 -5.52 7.36 30.68
N LEU A 404 -6.60 7.24 29.90
CA LEU A 404 -7.48 6.07 29.89
C LEU A 404 -7.07 5.00 28.84
N LEU A 405 -6.11 5.28 27.96
CA LEU A 405 -5.57 4.34 26.96
C LEU A 405 -4.48 3.45 27.57
#